data_AF-A0A383CM69-F1
#
_entry.id   AF-A0A383CM69-F1
#
_cell.length_a   1.000
_cell.length_b   1.000
_cell.length_c   1.000
_cell.angle_alpha   90.00
_cell.angle_beta   90.00
_cell.angle_gamma   90.00
#
_symmetry.space_group_name_H-M   'P 1'
#
loop_
_entity.id
_entity.type
_entity.pdbx_description
1 polymer ?
#
loop_
_entity_poly.entity_id
_entity_poly.type
_entity_poly.pdbx_seq_one_letter_code
_entity_poly.pdbx_strand_id
1 'polypeptide(L)' 'MEKSLFSEIKDLLSYGKVGFEKESLRVINSSIAQSPHPGSLGSSLCNQYITTDFSEAQLELVTPPLQDKKKL' A
#
# COMPACT_ATOMS: atom_id res chain seq x y z
N MET A 1 -31.29 15.51 21.62
CA MET A 1 -31.00 14.07 21.60
C MET A 1 -29.49 13.95 21.77
N GLU A 2 -29.03 13.64 22.98
CA GLU A 2 -27.59 13.55 23.27
C GLU A 2 -27.00 12.40 22.45
N LYS A 3 -26.07 12.73 21.56
CA LYS A 3 -25.21 11.73 20.95
C LYS A 3 -24.30 11.18 22.05
N SER A 4 -24.20 9.86 22.12
CA SER A 4 -23.21 9.21 22.98
C SER A 4 -21.82 9.68 22.59
N LEU A 5 -20.94 9.97 23.56
CA LEU A 5 -19.54 10.31 23.35
C LEU A 5 -18.84 9.35 22.36
N PHE A 6 -19.19 8.06 22.41
CA PHE A 6 -18.67 7.05 21.49
C PHE A 6 -19.08 7.30 20.03
N SER A 7 -20.29 7.80 19.80
CA SER A 7 -20.76 8.14 18.46
C SER A 7 -20.05 9.37 17.90
N GLU A 8 -19.77 10.38 18.74
CA GLU A 8 -19.03 11.58 18.33
C GLU A 8 -17.57 11.25 18.01
N ILE A 9 -16.92 10.43 18.84
CA ILE A 9 -15.56 9.97 18.60
C ILE A 9 -15.51 9.11 17.33
N LYS A 10 -16.49 8.23 17.10
CA LYS A 10 -16.57 7.42 15.89
C LYS A 10 -16.71 8.26 14.62
N ASP A 11 -17.58 9.28 14.65
CA ASP A 11 -17.76 10.22 13.54
C ASP A 11 -16.44 10.99 13.29
N LEU A 12 -15.76 11.44 14.34
CA LEU A 12 -14.47 12.14 14.22
C LEU A 12 -13.37 11.25 13.62
N LEU A 13 -13.26 10.00 14.06
CA LEU A 13 -12.27 9.05 13.53
C LEU A 13 -12.53 8.65 12.07
N SER A 14 -13.76 8.82 11.58
CA SER A 14 -14.12 8.51 10.19
C SER A 14 -13.52 9.49 9.17
N TYR A 15 -13.01 10.65 9.61
CA TYR A 15 -12.34 11.62 8.74
C TYR A 15 -10.87 11.26 8.44
N GLY A 16 -10.29 10.28 9.13
CA GLY A 16 -8.93 9.81 8.86
C GLY A 16 -8.81 9.18 7.47
N LYS A 17 -7.72 9.50 6.77
CA LYS A 17 -7.34 8.81 5.52
C LYS A 17 -6.53 7.56 5.85
N VAL A 18 -6.66 6.52 5.02
CA VAL A 18 -5.93 5.26 5.16
C VAL A 18 -5.25 4.92 3.84
N GLY A 19 -3.97 4.56 3.90
CA GLY A 19 -3.24 3.93 2.81
C GLY A 19 -2.87 2.49 3.19
N PHE A 20 -2.52 1.68 2.20
CA PHE A 20 -2.04 0.32 2.38
C PHE A 20 -0.71 0.12 1.68
N GLU A 21 0.14 -0.65 2.34
CA GLU A 21 1.39 -1.16 1.81
C GLU A 21 1.30 -2.68 1.80
N LYS A 22 1.71 -3.32 0.69
CA LYS A 22 1.74 -4.78 0.59
C LYS A 22 3.03 -5.22 -0.06
N GLU A 23 3.81 -6.00 0.68
CA GLU A 23 5.03 -6.62 0.19
C GLU A 23 4.78 -8.03 -0.36
N SER A 24 5.57 -8.42 -1.34
CA SER A 24 5.67 -9.81 -1.80
C SER A 24 6.91 -10.04 -2.64
N LEU A 25 7.48 -11.24 -2.54
CA LEU A 25 8.60 -11.66 -3.39
C LEU A 25 8.11 -12.03 -4.80
N ARG A 26 8.84 -11.55 -5.81
CA ARG A 26 8.74 -12.08 -7.17
C ARG A 26 9.33 -13.48 -7.21
N VAL A 27 8.59 -14.42 -7.82
CA VAL A 27 8.97 -15.83 -7.90
C VAL A 27 8.96 -16.29 -9.35
N ILE A 28 9.98 -17.04 -9.75
CA ILE A 28 10.07 -17.72 -11.05
C ILE A 28 10.39 -19.18 -10.77
N ASN A 29 9.58 -20.11 -11.29
CA ASN A 29 9.77 -21.56 -11.10
C ASN A 29 10.01 -21.94 -9.61
N SER A 30 9.16 -21.43 -8.71
CA SER A 30 9.24 -21.67 -7.26
C SER A 30 10.51 -21.16 -6.56
N SER A 31 11.30 -20.31 -7.22
CA SER A 31 12.49 -19.67 -6.66
C SER A 31 12.37 -18.15 -6.69
N ILE A 32 13.05 -17.45 -5.77
CA ILE A 32 13.07 -15.97 -5.76
C ILE A 32 13.69 -15.48 -7.06
N ALA A 33 12.99 -14.57 -7.74
CA ALA A 33 13.43 -14.02 -9.01
C ALA A 33 14.78 -13.29 -8.84
N GLN A 34 15.76 -13.63 -9.69
CA GLN A 34 17.07 -12.95 -9.75
C GLN A 34 17.13 -11.88 -10.85
N SER A 35 16.05 -11.73 -11.63
CA SER A 35 15.98 -10.67 -12.63
C SER A 35 15.85 -9.30 -11.96
N PRO A 36 16.37 -8.22 -12.58
CA PRO A 36 16.14 -6.86 -12.11
C PRO A 36 14.65 -6.49 -12.02
N HIS A 37 14.37 -5.40 -11.33
CA HIS A 37 13.06 -4.78 -11.28
C HIS A 37 12.51 -4.58 -12.71
N PRO A 38 11.28 -5.03 -13.01
CA PRO A 38 10.74 -4.92 -14.36
C PRO A 38 10.63 -3.46 -14.81
N GLY A 39 11.32 -3.08 -15.89
CA GLY A 39 11.29 -1.70 -16.39
C GLY A 39 9.89 -1.21 -16.81
N SER A 40 8.96 -2.11 -17.11
CA SER A 40 7.55 -1.78 -17.36
C SER A 40 6.82 -1.25 -16.12
N LEU A 41 7.34 -1.50 -14.92
CA LEU A 41 6.85 -0.95 -13.65
C LEU A 41 7.51 0.40 -13.33
N GLY A 42 8.36 0.94 -14.21
CA GLY A 42 9.05 2.21 -14.00
C GLY A 42 10.30 2.07 -13.12
N SER A 43 10.65 3.16 -12.44
CA SER A 43 11.79 3.20 -11.52
C SER A 43 11.30 2.92 -10.10
N SER A 44 11.87 1.92 -9.43
CA SER A 44 11.58 1.67 -8.01
C SER A 44 11.87 2.90 -7.14
N LEU A 45 12.91 3.67 -7.46
CA LEU A 45 13.27 4.88 -6.71
C LEU A 45 12.23 6.01 -6.80
N CYS A 46 11.51 6.12 -7.93
CA CYS A 46 10.67 7.30 -8.22
C CYS A 46 9.18 6.98 -8.43
N ASN A 47 8.80 5.72 -8.54
CA ASN A 47 7.41 5.33 -8.74
C ASN A 47 6.62 5.46 -7.42
N GLN A 48 5.49 6.15 -7.47
CA GLN A 48 4.67 6.46 -6.29
C GLN A 48 3.80 5.30 -5.79
N TYR A 49 3.64 4.24 -6.60
CA TYR A 49 2.70 3.15 -6.33
C TYR A 49 3.36 1.77 -6.28
N ILE A 50 4.50 1.60 -6.95
CA ILE A 50 5.18 0.30 -7.05
C ILE A 50 6.66 0.53 -6.85
N THR A 51 7.22 -0.01 -5.76
CA THR A 51 8.64 0.10 -5.41
C THR A 51 9.19 -1.28 -5.03
N THR A 52 10.43 -1.29 -4.55
CA THR A 52 11.08 -2.42 -3.90
C THR A 52 11.42 -2.03 -2.46
N ASP A 53 11.22 -2.94 -1.52
CA ASP A 53 11.66 -2.77 -0.13
C ASP A 53 13.13 -3.24 0.03
N PHE A 54 13.43 -4.22 0.89
CA PHE A 54 14.80 -4.61 1.21
C PHE A 54 15.58 -5.19 0.01
N SER A 55 14.90 -5.93 -0.87
CA SER A 55 15.56 -6.62 -1.98
C SER A 55 14.96 -6.27 -3.34
N GLU A 56 15.78 -6.37 -4.38
CA GLU A 56 15.37 -6.18 -5.79
C GLU A 56 14.17 -7.06 -6.19
N ALA A 57 14.01 -8.21 -5.52
CA ALA A 57 12.93 -9.16 -5.78
C ALA A 57 11.67 -8.90 -4.94
N GLN A 58 11.75 -8.11 -3.87
CA GLN A 58 10.63 -7.84 -2.95
C GLN A 58 9.88 -6.59 -3.42
N LEU A 59 8.83 -6.81 -4.22
CA LEU A 59 7.95 -5.72 -4.63
C LEU A 59 7.12 -5.25 -3.45
N GLU A 60 6.97 -3.94 -3.36
CA GLU A 60 6.07 -3.25 -2.44
C GLU A 60 5.05 -2.45 -3.27
N LEU A 61 3.77 -2.67 -2.98
CA LEU A 61 2.67 -1.93 -3.57
C LEU A 61 2.13 -0.94 -2.55
N VAL A 62 2.10 0.34 -2.92
CA VAL A 62 1.73 1.45 -2.04
C VAL A 62 0.52 2.18 -2.62
N THR A 63 -0.53 2.36 -1.82
CA THR A 63 -1.69 3.18 -2.21
C THR A 63 -1.58 4.59 -1.64
N PRO A 64 -2.12 5.61 -2.34
CA PRO A 64 -2.27 6.93 -1.73
C PRO A 64 -3.24 6.84 -0.54
N PRO A 65 -3.11 7.70 0.47
CA PRO A 65 -4.04 7.74 1.59
C PRO A 65 -5.42 8.21 1.11
N LEU A 66 -6.44 7.36 1.20
CA LEU A 66 -7.81 7.64 0.79
C LEU A 66 -8.75 7.78 2.00
N GLN A 67 -9.72 8.68 1.88
CA GLN A 67 -10.75 8.88 2.91
C GLN A 67 -11.81 7.78 2.88
N ASP A 68 -12.19 7.35 1.67
CA ASP A 68 -13.13 6.25 1.48
C ASP A 68 -12.37 4.92 1.37
N LYS A 69 -12.39 4.15 2.45
CA LYS A 69 -11.72 2.85 2.56
C LYS A 69 -12.25 1.82 1.57
N LYS A 70 -13.45 2.00 1.01
CA LYS A 70 -14.03 1.10 -0.01
C LYS A 70 -13.58 1.42 -1.44
N LYS A 71 -12.90 2.56 -1.63
CA LYS A 71 -12.31 2.97 -2.91
C LYS A 71 -10.81 2.64 -3.01
N LEU A 72 -10.27 1.96 -1.99
CA LEU A 72 -8.93 1.37 -2.00
C LEU A 72 -8.94 0.07 -2.80
#